data_AF-A0A0D8JFH7-F1
#
_entry.id   AF-A0A0D8JFH7-F1
#
_cell.length_a   1.000
_cell.length_b   1.000
_cell.length_c   1.000
_cell.angle_alpha   90.00
_cell.angle_beta   90.00
_cell.angle_gamma   90.00
#
_symmetry.space_group_name_H-M   'P 1'
#
loop_
_entity.id
_entity.type
_entity.pdbx_description
1 polymer ?
#
loop_
_entity_poly.entity_id
_entity_poly.type
_entity_poly.pdbx_seq_one_letter_code
_entity_poly.pdbx_strand_id
1 'polypeptide(L)'
;MMKSFYLFLLVAIVVSACTVSSKTDSTIKSVKTRIQSRNYPSLFQAWYGIDMPEYPQTTNEQRLQAAAKHDLLWEEPLSQLGENVDLTLGLVWDHDNHGLATNFTEESLSHALANRKRMLELNPNMIFLFEVRWRDAPMSFLPENSDWWLRNDEGEIVKGWLGGWEPFYMLNYNNQDFQENVARQCKIAIESGVYDGVMFDWSGHLEIIKKTRAAIGDSALIIVNIHDDIHHGMDYQPYINGSFMELNPIDSLSLPVDELVLNSKDDVNARTWDNIRDALIWFEENLQEPRINCCEVWGNRDDLSRMRAVTTLTLTHSDGYTLYADPNPLKTPDHYHDWYPFWDADLGKPLGKRIDREDGATLREFENGTVVYNHYGNNSVKIEFNEEYKRISDGSTDKVFNVNGRDGDIFLKIK
;
A
#
# COMPACT_ATOMS: atom_id res chain seq x y z
N MET A 1 -48.01 71.17 29.64
CA MET A 1 -47.72 69.92 30.38
C MET A 1 -47.06 68.97 29.39
N MET A 2 -45.78 68.69 29.62
CA MET A 2 -44.87 67.92 28.76
C MET A 2 -45.34 66.47 28.52
N LYS A 3 -44.97 65.91 27.36
CA LYS A 3 -44.35 64.58 27.14
C LYS A 3 -44.31 64.31 25.62
N SER A 4 -43.20 64.63 24.96
CA SER A 4 -42.07 63.72 24.67
C SER A 4 -42.41 62.66 23.63
N PHE A 5 -42.07 62.97 22.37
CA PHE A 5 -41.87 62.00 21.30
C PHE A 5 -40.63 61.16 21.61
N TYR A 6 -40.80 59.84 21.73
CA TYR A 6 -39.68 58.89 21.70
C TYR A 6 -39.66 58.20 20.34
N LEU A 7 -38.66 58.58 19.54
CA LEU A 7 -38.25 57.92 18.31
C LEU A 7 -37.48 56.66 18.70
N PHE A 8 -38.08 55.47 18.54
CA PHE A 8 -37.35 54.20 18.66
C PHE A 8 -36.60 53.95 17.36
N LEU A 9 -35.28 54.18 17.39
CA LEU A 9 -34.34 53.78 16.35
C LEU A 9 -34.14 52.26 16.46
N LEU A 10 -34.69 51.50 15.53
CA LEU A 10 -34.47 50.05 15.45
C LEU A 10 -33.09 49.83 14.79
N VAL A 11 -32.06 49.62 15.61
CA VAL A 11 -30.74 49.22 15.14
C VAL A 11 -30.82 47.75 14.75
N ALA A 12 -30.88 47.48 13.45
CA ALA A 12 -30.70 46.13 12.91
C ALA A 12 -29.22 45.75 13.07
N ILE A 13 -28.91 44.93 14.06
CA ILE A 13 -27.62 44.26 14.18
C ILE A 13 -27.59 43.17 13.11
N VAL A 14 -26.89 43.45 12.00
CA VAL A 14 -26.51 42.41 11.04
C VAL A 14 -25.41 41.58 11.69
N VAL A 15 -25.78 40.45 12.27
CA VAL A 15 -24.82 39.41 12.62
C VAL A 15 -24.33 38.81 11.30
N SER A 16 -23.19 39.29 10.84
CA SER A 16 -22.46 38.67 9.73
C SER A 16 -21.97 37.31 10.22
N ALA A 17 -22.75 36.27 9.95
CA ALA A 17 -22.28 34.91 10.08
C ALA A 17 -21.12 34.74 9.09
N CYS A 18 -19.89 34.81 9.60
CA CYS A 18 -18.72 34.32 8.88
C CYS A 18 -18.87 32.81 8.75
N THR A 19 -19.65 32.36 7.78
CA THR A 19 -19.49 31.03 7.21
C THR A 19 -18.12 31.02 6.56
N VAL A 20 -17.14 30.45 7.27
CA VAL A 20 -15.90 29.97 6.67
C VAL A 20 -16.33 28.83 5.74
N SER A 21 -16.74 29.21 4.53
CA SER A 21 -16.81 28.27 3.42
C SER A 21 -15.37 27.86 3.17
N SER A 22 -14.97 26.72 3.70
CA SER A 22 -13.79 26.01 3.21
C SER A 22 -13.95 25.89 1.71
N LYS A 23 -13.21 26.69 0.95
CA LYS A 23 -13.01 26.42 -0.47
C LYS A 23 -12.23 25.12 -0.50
N THR A 24 -12.95 24.00 -0.54
CA THR A 24 -12.38 22.72 -0.96
C THR A 24 -11.67 22.99 -2.27
N ASP A 25 -10.36 22.78 -2.28
CA ASP A 25 -9.51 22.98 -3.44
C ASP A 25 -10.07 22.10 -4.58
N SER A 26 -10.85 22.71 -5.48
CA SER A 26 -11.65 22.02 -6.50
C SER A 26 -10.81 21.39 -7.61
N THR A 27 -9.51 21.23 -7.35
CA THR A 27 -8.47 20.79 -8.26
C THR A 27 -8.00 19.36 -7.96
N ILE A 28 -8.20 18.86 -6.74
CA ILE A 28 -7.81 17.50 -6.36
C ILE A 28 -8.88 16.51 -6.86
N LYS A 29 -8.44 15.56 -7.70
CA LYS A 29 -9.28 14.46 -8.20
C LYS A 29 -9.79 13.58 -7.05
N SER A 30 -11.00 13.06 -7.17
CA SER A 30 -11.52 12.05 -6.24
C SER A 30 -10.59 10.83 -6.17
N VAL A 31 -10.59 10.09 -5.05
CA VAL A 31 -9.84 8.82 -4.88
C VAL A 31 -10.09 7.87 -6.05
N LYS A 32 -11.36 7.64 -6.39
CA LYS A 32 -11.76 6.79 -7.51
C LYS A 32 -11.18 7.28 -8.84
N THR A 33 -11.22 8.59 -9.10
CA THR A 33 -10.65 9.16 -10.32
C THR A 33 -9.13 9.00 -10.37
N ARG A 34 -8.42 9.21 -9.25
CA ARG A 34 -6.96 9.00 -9.16
C ARG A 34 -6.57 7.57 -9.52
N ILE A 35 -7.24 6.59 -8.90
CA ILE A 35 -7.10 5.15 -9.20
C ILE A 35 -7.34 4.86 -10.68
N GLN A 36 -8.45 5.35 -11.24
CA GLN A 36 -8.80 5.08 -12.64
C GLN A 36 -7.89 5.82 -13.65
N SER A 37 -7.28 6.95 -13.25
CA SER A 37 -6.49 7.79 -14.16
C SER A 37 -4.99 7.51 -14.17
N ARG A 38 -4.45 6.60 -13.35
CA ARG A 38 -3.04 6.16 -13.39
C ARG A 38 -2.61 5.41 -14.66
N ASN A 39 -1.36 5.54 -15.07
CA ASN A 39 -0.81 4.71 -16.13
C ASN A 39 -0.21 3.43 -15.54
N TYR A 40 0.13 2.48 -16.41
CA TYR A 40 0.78 1.24 -16.03
C TYR A 40 2.23 1.18 -16.56
N PRO A 41 3.14 0.47 -15.88
CA PRO A 41 2.95 -0.21 -14.59
C PRO A 41 2.63 0.74 -13.43
N SER A 42 1.85 0.24 -12.45
CA SER A 42 1.52 1.00 -11.25
C SER A 42 2.18 0.34 -10.04
N LEU A 43 2.91 1.14 -9.27
CA LEU A 43 3.81 0.67 -8.22
C LEU A 43 3.35 1.22 -6.88
N PHE A 44 3.64 0.50 -5.81
CA PHE A 44 3.38 0.97 -4.45
C PHE A 44 4.62 0.94 -3.58
N GLN A 45 4.57 1.66 -2.46
CA GLN A 45 5.60 1.66 -1.43
C GLN A 45 5.00 1.12 -0.12
N ALA A 46 5.57 0.04 0.38
CA ALA A 46 5.24 -0.53 1.68
C ALA A 46 6.24 -0.04 2.73
N TRP A 47 5.84 0.94 3.55
CA TRP A 47 6.66 1.55 4.60
C TRP A 47 7.91 2.28 4.12
N TYR A 48 8.92 1.54 3.66
CA TYR A 48 10.26 2.01 3.36
C TYR A 48 10.41 2.36 1.87
N GLY A 49 11.25 3.36 1.59
CA GLY A 49 11.36 3.94 0.25
C GLY A 49 12.39 3.27 -0.65
N ILE A 50 12.67 3.91 -1.80
CA ILE A 50 13.68 3.45 -2.75
C ILE A 50 15.08 3.57 -2.13
N ASP A 51 15.83 2.48 -2.10
CA ASP A 51 17.18 2.42 -1.54
C ASP A 51 18.24 2.42 -2.64
N MET A 52 18.37 3.57 -3.31
CA MET A 52 19.34 3.78 -4.38
C MET A 52 19.95 5.18 -4.30
N PRO A 53 21.26 5.34 -4.59
CA PRO A 53 21.92 6.66 -4.62
C PRO A 53 21.25 7.69 -5.54
N GLU A 54 20.62 7.24 -6.62
CA GLU A 54 19.88 8.05 -7.59
C GLU A 54 18.58 8.66 -7.01
N TYR A 55 18.08 8.07 -5.92
CA TYR A 55 16.89 8.49 -5.19
C TYR A 55 17.27 8.83 -3.74
N PRO A 56 18.08 9.88 -3.51
CA PRO A 56 18.45 10.28 -2.16
C PRO A 56 17.19 10.64 -1.37
N GLN A 57 17.23 10.40 -0.05
CA GLN A 57 16.10 10.60 0.86
C GLN A 57 16.46 11.42 2.12
N THR A 58 17.57 12.17 2.07
CA THR A 58 18.13 12.87 3.24
C THR A 58 17.45 14.21 3.55
N THR A 59 16.60 14.70 2.65
CA THR A 59 15.77 15.88 2.86
C THR A 59 14.30 15.56 2.61
N ASN A 60 13.39 16.38 3.15
CA ASN A 60 11.96 16.17 2.95
C ASN A 60 11.57 16.15 1.45
N GLU A 61 11.99 17.16 0.67
CA GLU A 61 11.66 17.21 -0.77
C GLU A 61 12.20 15.99 -1.54
N GLN A 62 13.38 15.50 -1.17
CA GLN A 62 13.96 14.29 -1.74
C GLN A 62 13.12 13.04 -1.44
N ARG A 63 12.67 12.87 -0.19
CA ARG A 63 11.73 11.79 0.17
C ARG A 63 10.44 11.87 -0.64
N LEU A 64 9.87 13.07 -0.75
CA LEU A 64 8.64 13.27 -1.53
C LEU A 64 8.86 12.92 -3.01
N GLN A 65 9.99 13.31 -3.60
CA GLN A 65 10.32 12.98 -5.00
C GLN A 65 10.50 11.48 -5.21
N ALA A 66 11.20 10.79 -4.31
CA ALA A 66 11.38 9.34 -4.37
C ALA A 66 10.03 8.61 -4.19
N ALA A 67 9.26 8.97 -3.17
CA ALA A 67 7.97 8.34 -2.91
C ALA A 67 6.94 8.61 -4.02
N ALA A 68 7.01 9.77 -4.70
CA ALA A 68 6.11 10.11 -5.80
C ALA A 68 6.35 9.32 -7.10
N LYS A 69 7.40 8.49 -7.14
CA LYS A 69 7.56 7.45 -8.19
C LYS A 69 6.48 6.38 -8.09
N HIS A 70 5.89 6.18 -6.92
CA HIS A 70 4.81 5.24 -6.68
C HIS A 70 3.44 5.91 -6.85
N ASP A 71 2.42 5.10 -7.09
CA ASP A 71 1.01 5.52 -7.17
C ASP A 71 0.22 5.23 -5.89
N LEU A 72 0.80 4.47 -4.96
CA LEU A 72 0.21 4.17 -3.66
C LEU A 72 1.31 4.04 -2.61
N LEU A 73 1.09 4.58 -1.42
CA LEU A 73 1.97 4.32 -0.28
C LEU A 73 1.18 4.21 1.02
N TRP A 74 1.78 3.55 2.00
CA TRP A 74 1.43 3.67 3.39
C TRP A 74 2.65 3.88 4.27
N GLU A 75 2.39 4.46 5.44
CA GLU A 75 3.38 4.62 6.49
C GLU A 75 2.76 4.23 7.84
N GLU A 76 3.64 3.85 8.77
CA GLU A 76 3.32 3.49 10.15
C GLU A 76 4.28 4.27 11.07
N PRO A 77 3.80 5.31 11.78
CA PRO A 77 4.69 6.26 12.44
C PRO A 77 5.50 5.68 13.58
N LEU A 78 5.02 4.66 14.29
CA LEU A 78 5.72 4.18 15.48
C LEU A 78 6.98 3.38 15.14
N SER A 79 6.85 2.39 14.25
CA SER A 79 7.97 1.49 13.96
C SER A 79 9.01 2.15 13.06
N GLN A 80 8.57 2.90 12.03
CA GLN A 80 9.49 3.62 11.16
C GLN A 80 10.33 4.64 11.94
N LEU A 81 9.70 5.45 12.81
CA LEU A 81 10.45 6.40 13.64
C LEU A 81 11.36 5.70 14.65
N GLY A 82 10.90 4.59 15.25
CA GLY A 82 11.71 3.78 16.16
C GLY A 82 12.94 3.15 15.51
N GLU A 83 12.86 2.89 14.21
CA GLU A 83 13.98 2.40 13.38
C GLU A 83 14.83 3.52 12.79
N ASN A 84 14.56 4.78 13.16
CA ASN A 84 15.21 5.99 12.65
C ASN A 84 14.99 6.20 11.15
N VAL A 85 13.80 5.83 10.66
CA VAL A 85 13.33 6.12 9.30
C VAL A 85 12.37 7.30 9.35
N ASP A 86 12.69 8.33 8.58
CA ASP A 86 11.81 9.48 8.41
C ASP A 86 10.54 9.08 7.62
N LEU A 87 9.40 9.53 8.10
CA LEU A 87 8.11 9.38 7.42
C LEU A 87 8.04 10.23 6.15
N THR A 88 7.22 9.77 5.18
CA THR A 88 7.03 10.48 3.91
C THR A 88 6.02 11.62 4.07
N LEU A 89 4.84 11.32 4.64
CA LEU A 89 3.86 12.36 4.93
C LEU A 89 4.16 12.99 6.28
N GLY A 90 4.51 12.19 7.28
CA GLY A 90 5.05 12.71 8.54
C GLY A 90 4.02 12.98 9.62
N LEU A 91 2.92 12.22 9.63
CA LEU A 91 1.89 12.37 10.65
C LEU A 91 2.24 11.57 11.93
N VAL A 92 2.20 12.21 13.10
CA VAL A 92 2.64 11.62 14.38
C VAL A 92 1.55 11.73 15.45
N TRP A 93 1.27 10.63 16.14
CA TRP A 93 0.31 10.56 17.23
C TRP A 93 0.71 11.48 18.40
N ASP A 94 -0.27 12.17 19.00
CA ASP A 94 -0.05 13.08 20.13
C ASP A 94 -0.26 12.37 21.47
N HIS A 95 0.58 11.39 21.75
CA HIS A 95 0.60 10.68 23.03
C HIS A 95 1.91 9.89 23.17
N ASP A 96 2.47 9.78 24.37
CA ASP A 96 3.69 8.97 24.58
C ASP A 96 3.46 7.47 24.31
N ASN A 97 2.23 7.01 24.53
CA ASN A 97 1.77 5.66 24.21
C ASN A 97 0.80 5.74 23.02
N HIS A 98 1.30 5.54 21.79
CA HIS A 98 0.52 5.80 20.57
C HIS A 98 -0.82 5.04 20.52
N GLY A 99 -0.94 3.89 21.19
CA GLY A 99 -2.18 3.13 21.26
C GLY A 99 -3.33 3.83 22.00
N LEU A 100 -3.01 4.82 22.83
CA LEU A 100 -4.00 5.63 23.56
C LEU A 100 -4.28 6.98 22.89
N ALA A 101 -3.59 7.31 21.79
CA ALA A 101 -3.68 8.63 21.17
C ALA A 101 -5.11 8.92 20.64
N THR A 102 -5.56 10.16 20.87
CA THR A 102 -6.87 10.67 20.43
C THR A 102 -6.80 11.68 19.29
N ASN A 103 -5.60 12.09 18.92
CA ASN A 103 -5.31 13.07 17.90
C ASN A 103 -3.85 12.94 17.46
N PHE A 104 -3.51 13.62 16.37
CA PHE A 104 -2.13 13.84 15.95
C PHE A 104 -1.63 15.17 16.52
N THR A 105 -0.31 15.36 16.53
CA THR A 105 0.26 16.65 16.93
C THR A 105 -0.08 17.72 15.88
N GLU A 106 -0.35 18.95 16.31
CA GLU A 106 -0.75 20.04 15.40
C GLU A 106 0.33 20.35 14.34
N GLU A 107 1.60 20.25 14.75
CA GLU A 107 2.75 20.45 13.87
C GLU A 107 2.85 19.37 12.80
N SER A 108 2.77 18.08 13.19
CA SER A 108 2.84 16.97 12.25
C SER A 108 1.66 16.98 11.28
N LEU A 109 0.46 17.32 11.74
CA LEU A 109 -0.72 17.44 10.88
C LEU A 109 -0.55 18.54 9.83
N SER A 110 -0.06 19.70 10.23
CA SER A 110 0.20 20.81 9.31
C SER A 110 1.26 20.44 8.27
N HIS A 111 2.32 19.74 8.70
CA HIS A 111 3.38 19.25 7.84
C HIS A 111 2.86 18.19 6.84
N ALA A 112 2.12 17.20 7.32
CA ALA A 112 1.60 16.11 6.50
C ALA A 112 0.59 16.57 5.44
N LEU A 113 -0.25 17.56 5.76
CA LEU A 113 -1.14 18.18 4.78
C LEU A 113 -0.35 18.90 3.67
N ALA A 114 0.76 19.57 4.02
CA ALA A 114 1.63 20.21 3.04
C ALA A 114 2.35 19.17 2.17
N ASN A 115 2.88 18.09 2.78
CA ASN A 115 3.52 16.99 2.06
C ASN A 115 2.53 16.29 1.13
N ARG A 116 1.32 15.96 1.58
CA ARG A 116 0.27 15.39 0.72
C ARG A 116 0.00 16.27 -0.49
N LYS A 117 -0.15 17.58 -0.29
CA LYS A 117 -0.35 18.51 -1.40
C LYS A 117 0.81 18.47 -2.39
N ARG A 118 2.04 18.52 -1.88
CA ARG A 118 3.26 18.45 -2.71
C ARG A 118 3.35 17.13 -3.48
N MET A 119 3.02 16.01 -2.84
CA MET A 119 2.98 14.68 -3.48
C MET A 119 1.97 14.62 -4.61
N LEU A 120 0.78 15.20 -4.43
CA LEU A 120 -0.24 15.27 -5.49
C LEU A 120 0.14 16.21 -6.64
N GLU A 121 1.05 17.16 -6.44
CA GLU A 121 1.63 17.94 -7.54
C GLU A 121 2.65 17.12 -8.35
N LEU A 122 3.42 16.26 -7.68
CA LEU A 122 4.42 15.39 -8.31
C LEU A 122 3.77 14.20 -9.03
N ASN A 123 2.85 13.52 -8.36
CA ASN A 123 2.02 12.46 -8.93
C ASN A 123 0.53 12.70 -8.56
N PRO A 124 -0.26 13.26 -9.51
CA PRO A 124 -1.67 13.55 -9.29
C PRO A 124 -2.58 12.35 -9.05
N ASN A 125 -2.08 11.12 -9.18
CA ASN A 125 -2.85 9.88 -9.02
C ASN A 125 -2.51 9.13 -7.73
N MET A 126 -1.58 9.64 -6.90
CA MET A 126 -1.18 8.95 -5.67
C MET A 126 -2.33 8.67 -4.73
N ILE A 127 -2.29 7.51 -4.08
CA ILE A 127 -3.15 7.10 -2.98
C ILE A 127 -2.31 6.98 -1.71
N PHE A 128 -2.83 7.50 -0.61
CA PHE A 128 -2.12 7.53 0.68
C PHE A 128 -2.92 6.75 1.70
N LEU A 129 -2.33 5.75 2.34
CA LEU A 129 -2.96 4.98 3.40
C LEU A 129 -2.16 5.13 4.71
N PHE A 130 -2.82 4.94 5.84
CA PHE A 130 -2.19 4.94 7.15
C PHE A 130 -2.29 3.55 7.76
N GLU A 131 -1.18 2.97 8.20
CA GLU A 131 -1.26 1.73 8.97
C GLU A 131 -1.74 2.01 10.39
N VAL A 132 -2.68 1.19 10.87
CA VAL A 132 -3.07 1.18 12.29
C VAL A 132 -2.69 -0.15 12.92
N ARG A 133 -1.86 -0.11 13.96
CA ARG A 133 -1.45 -1.27 14.75
C ARG A 133 -2.66 -1.91 15.45
N TRP A 134 -2.82 -3.22 15.28
CA TRP A 134 -3.95 -3.96 15.85
C TRP A 134 -3.60 -5.36 16.38
N ARG A 135 -2.63 -6.05 15.76
CA ARG A 135 -2.25 -7.42 16.14
C ARG A 135 -1.22 -7.43 17.25
N ASP A 136 -0.11 -6.75 17.01
CA ASP A 136 1.01 -6.59 17.92
C ASP A 136 1.64 -5.21 17.73
N ALA A 137 2.37 -4.78 18.74
CA ALA A 137 2.98 -3.46 18.77
C ALA A 137 4.22 -3.46 19.67
N PRO A 138 5.14 -2.51 19.46
CA PRO A 138 6.31 -2.32 20.31
C PRO A 138 5.85 -1.95 21.74
N MET A 139 6.61 -2.34 22.77
CA MET A 139 6.23 -2.22 24.19
C MET A 139 5.81 -0.80 24.60
N SER A 140 6.38 0.23 23.97
CA SER A 140 6.05 1.64 24.16
C SER A 140 4.65 2.05 23.68
N PHE A 141 3.96 1.19 22.92
CA PHE A 141 2.64 1.50 22.37
C PHE A 141 1.55 1.67 23.43
N LEU A 142 1.66 0.98 24.56
CA LEU A 142 0.72 1.01 25.68
C LEU A 142 1.47 0.88 27.02
N PRO A 143 0.92 1.42 28.12
CA PRO A 143 1.45 1.15 29.45
C PRO A 143 1.49 -0.35 29.75
N GLU A 144 2.52 -0.83 30.44
CA GLU A 144 2.74 -2.26 30.74
C GLU A 144 1.54 -2.91 31.45
N ASN A 145 0.81 -2.15 32.27
CA ASN A 145 -0.37 -2.62 33.01
C ASN A 145 -1.69 -2.53 32.22
N SER A 146 -1.66 -2.18 30.93
CA SER A 146 -2.86 -2.12 30.10
C SER A 146 -3.51 -3.50 29.92
N ASP A 147 -4.84 -3.56 29.99
CA ASP A 147 -5.66 -4.74 29.69
C ASP A 147 -5.80 -5.00 28.18
N TRP A 148 -5.25 -4.09 27.36
CA TRP A 148 -5.17 -4.24 25.91
C TRP A 148 -3.93 -5.01 25.47
N TRP A 149 -3.03 -5.37 26.38
CA TRP A 149 -2.03 -6.40 26.13
C TRP A 149 -2.65 -7.79 26.26
N LEU A 150 -2.36 -8.69 25.31
CA LEU A 150 -2.74 -10.10 25.44
C LEU A 150 -1.85 -10.74 26.51
N ARG A 151 -2.46 -11.47 27.45
CA ARG A 151 -1.75 -12.18 28.52
C ARG A 151 -1.99 -13.68 28.45
N ASN A 152 -0.99 -14.47 28.84
CA ASN A 152 -1.12 -15.92 29.03
C ASN A 152 -1.78 -16.25 30.38
N ASP A 153 -1.95 -17.55 30.67
CA ASP A 153 -2.56 -18.04 31.91
C ASP A 153 -1.76 -17.66 33.17
N GLU A 154 -0.47 -17.38 33.02
CA GLU A 154 0.43 -16.89 34.06
C GLU A 154 0.35 -15.37 34.28
N GLY A 155 -0.39 -14.64 33.44
CA GLY A 155 -0.55 -13.18 33.48
C GLY A 155 0.58 -12.38 32.80
N GLU A 156 1.51 -13.06 32.14
CA GLU A 156 2.60 -12.45 31.38
C GLU A 156 2.11 -11.98 30.00
N ILE A 157 2.67 -10.87 29.50
CA ILE A 157 2.33 -10.37 28.18
C ILE A 157 2.87 -11.32 27.10
N VAL A 158 2.02 -11.71 26.16
CA VAL A 158 2.37 -12.62 25.07
C VAL A 158 3.26 -11.90 24.06
N LYS A 159 4.39 -12.50 23.70
CA LYS A 159 5.33 -11.95 22.70
C LYS A 159 4.70 -11.92 21.31
N GLY A 160 4.93 -10.83 20.59
CA GLY A 160 4.52 -10.62 19.20
C GLY A 160 5.66 -10.92 18.23
N TRP A 161 5.76 -10.09 17.19
CA TRP A 161 6.85 -10.18 16.21
C TRP A 161 8.24 -10.01 16.84
N LEU A 162 9.24 -10.70 16.30
CA LEU A 162 10.59 -10.76 16.89
C LEU A 162 11.64 -9.90 16.17
N GLY A 163 11.27 -9.28 15.04
CA GLY A 163 12.18 -8.45 14.22
C GLY A 163 12.29 -6.99 14.64
N GLY A 164 11.46 -6.55 15.59
CA GLY A 164 11.36 -5.14 15.97
C GLY A 164 12.59 -4.54 16.67
N TRP A 165 12.74 -3.22 16.55
CA TRP A 165 13.78 -2.41 17.21
C TRP A 165 13.67 -2.39 18.75
N GLU A 166 12.49 -2.68 19.28
CA GLU A 166 12.23 -3.03 20.68
C GLU A 166 11.35 -4.29 20.76
N PRO A 167 11.13 -4.91 21.93
CA PRO A 167 10.26 -6.08 22.02
C PRO A 167 8.81 -5.75 21.61
N PHE A 168 8.27 -6.50 20.65
CA PHE A 168 6.85 -6.42 20.30
C PHE A 168 6.04 -7.43 21.10
N TYR A 169 4.82 -7.02 21.44
CA TYR A 169 3.88 -7.80 22.22
C TYR A 169 2.51 -7.86 21.54
N MET A 170 1.83 -8.98 21.71
CA MET A 170 0.49 -9.18 21.17
C MET A 170 -0.50 -8.27 21.86
N LEU A 171 -1.30 -7.58 21.06
CA LEU A 171 -2.45 -6.82 21.51
C LEU A 171 -3.62 -7.79 21.73
N ASN A 172 -4.46 -7.50 22.73
CA ASN A 172 -5.65 -8.25 23.04
C ASN A 172 -6.75 -7.89 22.04
N TYR A 173 -6.63 -8.36 20.80
CA TYR A 173 -7.59 -8.12 19.73
C TYR A 173 -9.00 -8.64 20.01
N ASN A 174 -9.19 -9.47 21.06
CA ASN A 174 -10.51 -9.88 21.55
C ASN A 174 -11.16 -8.87 22.52
N ASN A 175 -10.40 -7.91 23.05
CA ASN A 175 -10.93 -6.87 23.93
C ASN A 175 -11.76 -5.87 23.10
N GLN A 176 -13.05 -5.74 23.43
CA GLN A 176 -13.97 -4.90 22.66
C GLN A 176 -13.60 -3.42 22.67
N ASP A 177 -13.13 -2.90 23.81
CA ASP A 177 -12.70 -1.50 23.93
C ASP A 177 -11.47 -1.24 23.06
N PHE A 178 -10.55 -2.21 23.00
CA PHE A 178 -9.39 -2.13 22.10
C PHE A 178 -9.81 -2.15 20.62
N GLN A 179 -10.75 -3.03 20.22
CA GLN A 179 -11.27 -3.05 18.85
C GLN A 179 -11.94 -1.72 18.46
N GLU A 180 -12.67 -1.12 19.39
CA GLU A 180 -13.29 0.20 19.21
C GLU A 180 -12.24 1.31 19.12
N ASN A 181 -11.16 1.19 19.89
CA ASN A 181 -10.03 2.10 19.82
C ASN A 181 -9.33 2.05 18.46
N VAL A 182 -9.10 0.85 17.90
CA VAL A 182 -8.54 0.69 16.55
C VAL A 182 -9.43 1.39 15.51
N ALA A 183 -10.74 1.12 15.52
CA ALA A 183 -11.68 1.76 14.61
C ALA A 183 -11.73 3.29 14.76
N ARG A 184 -11.63 3.79 16.01
CA ARG A 184 -11.53 5.22 16.32
C ARG A 184 -10.26 5.85 15.76
N GLN A 185 -9.10 5.20 15.89
CA GLN A 185 -7.85 5.68 15.34
C GLN A 185 -7.87 5.70 13.81
N CYS A 186 -8.43 4.68 13.17
CA CYS A 186 -8.66 4.70 11.72
C CYS A 186 -9.52 5.90 11.30
N LYS A 187 -10.60 6.17 12.04
CA LYS A 187 -11.45 7.34 11.77
C LYS A 187 -10.68 8.66 11.90
N ILE A 188 -9.85 8.82 12.92
CA ILE A 188 -9.00 10.01 13.09
C ILE A 188 -8.02 10.16 11.94
N ALA A 189 -7.39 9.06 11.47
CA ALA A 189 -6.51 9.07 10.32
C ALA A 189 -7.23 9.56 9.05
N ILE A 190 -8.46 9.12 8.80
CA ILE A 190 -9.27 9.60 7.66
C ILE A 190 -9.70 11.05 7.83
N GLU A 191 -10.21 11.42 9.01
CA GLU A 191 -10.70 12.78 9.31
C GLU A 191 -9.58 13.83 9.32
N SER A 192 -8.31 13.41 9.43
CA SER A 192 -7.14 14.30 9.28
C SER A 192 -7.06 14.98 7.90
N GLY A 193 -7.65 14.35 6.86
CA GLY A 193 -7.51 14.77 5.47
C GLY A 193 -6.16 14.41 4.81
N VAL A 194 -5.26 13.75 5.55
CA VAL A 194 -3.93 13.31 5.06
C VAL A 194 -4.02 12.00 4.28
N TYR A 195 -4.94 11.10 4.65
CA TYR A 195 -5.02 9.76 4.07
C TYR A 195 -6.36 9.49 3.39
N ASP A 196 -6.32 8.62 2.37
CA ASP A 196 -7.46 8.15 1.59
C ASP A 196 -8.05 6.85 2.14
N GLY A 197 -7.33 6.17 3.03
CA GLY A 197 -7.69 4.89 3.60
C GLY A 197 -6.73 4.43 4.68
N VAL A 198 -6.91 3.19 5.12
CA VAL A 198 -6.09 2.55 6.14
C VAL A 198 -5.57 1.20 5.68
N MET A 199 -4.41 0.82 6.20
CA MET A 199 -3.76 -0.47 6.02
C MET A 199 -3.75 -1.23 7.34
N PHE A 200 -4.08 -2.52 7.29
CA PHE A 200 -3.92 -3.44 8.41
C PHE A 200 -2.85 -4.46 8.04
N ASP A 201 -1.69 -4.36 8.68
CA ASP A 201 -0.68 -5.40 8.60
C ASP A 201 -1.15 -6.59 9.44
N TRP A 202 -1.09 -7.79 8.89
CA TRP A 202 -1.77 -9.02 9.33
C TRP A 202 -3.28 -9.14 9.06
N SER A 203 -3.74 -10.40 9.06
CA SER A 203 -5.14 -10.83 8.94
C SER A 203 -5.58 -11.71 10.11
N GLY A 204 -6.84 -12.17 10.09
CA GLY A 204 -7.38 -13.14 11.05
C GLY A 204 -8.39 -12.58 12.06
N HIS A 205 -8.75 -11.29 11.99
CA HIS A 205 -9.71 -10.70 12.94
C HIS A 205 -10.80 -9.83 12.28
N LEU A 206 -11.82 -10.49 11.73
CA LEU A 206 -12.92 -9.86 10.98
C LEU A 206 -13.65 -8.75 11.73
N GLU A 207 -13.86 -8.89 13.05
CA GLU A 207 -14.63 -7.90 13.81
C GLU A 207 -13.94 -6.53 13.90
N ILE A 208 -12.61 -6.49 13.85
CA ILE A 208 -11.87 -5.22 13.78
C ILE A 208 -12.15 -4.55 12.44
N ILE A 209 -12.07 -5.29 11.34
CA ILE A 209 -12.34 -4.78 9.99
C ILE A 209 -13.78 -4.28 9.86
N LYS A 210 -14.77 -4.99 10.43
CA LYS A 210 -16.17 -4.54 10.48
C LYS A 210 -16.34 -3.24 11.24
N LYS A 211 -15.77 -3.15 12.45
CA LYS A 211 -15.83 -1.93 13.28
C LYS A 211 -15.15 -0.77 12.57
N THR A 212 -14.01 -1.00 11.92
CA THR A 212 -13.30 0.01 11.12
C THR A 212 -14.16 0.49 9.96
N ARG A 213 -14.71 -0.41 9.13
CA ARG A 213 -15.59 -0.03 8.01
C ARG A 213 -16.78 0.80 8.49
N ALA A 214 -17.41 0.40 9.60
CA ALA A 214 -18.50 1.15 10.20
C ALA A 214 -18.07 2.55 10.69
N ALA A 215 -16.84 2.70 11.18
CA ALA A 215 -16.32 3.96 11.70
C ALA A 215 -15.87 4.94 10.60
N ILE A 216 -15.26 4.45 9.52
CA ILE A 216 -14.70 5.28 8.45
C ILE A 216 -15.62 5.45 7.23
N GLY A 217 -16.67 4.65 7.15
CA GLY A 217 -17.66 4.69 6.07
C GLY A 217 -17.20 4.04 4.75
N ASP A 218 -18.06 4.07 3.75
CA ASP A 218 -17.87 3.35 2.49
C ASP A 218 -16.92 4.06 1.51
N SER A 219 -16.62 5.34 1.73
CA SER A 219 -15.77 6.13 0.82
C SER A 219 -14.28 5.96 1.07
N ALA A 220 -13.87 5.63 2.30
CA ALA A 220 -12.47 5.43 2.65
C ALA A 220 -11.99 4.05 2.21
N LEU A 221 -10.71 3.91 1.86
CA LEU A 221 -10.15 2.63 1.46
C LEU A 221 -9.75 1.79 2.68
N ILE A 222 -9.89 0.47 2.58
CA ILE A 222 -9.31 -0.48 3.53
C ILE A 222 -8.52 -1.52 2.75
N ILE A 223 -7.25 -1.68 3.08
CA ILE A 223 -6.40 -2.79 2.64
C ILE A 223 -6.00 -3.62 3.86
N VAL A 224 -5.89 -4.94 3.69
CA VAL A 224 -5.46 -5.86 4.75
C VAL A 224 -4.40 -6.78 4.18
N ASN A 225 -3.34 -7.05 4.95
CA ASN A 225 -2.35 -8.06 4.61
C ASN A 225 -2.97 -9.46 4.77
N ILE A 226 -3.57 -9.96 3.69
CA ILE A 226 -4.11 -11.32 3.59
C ILE A 226 -3.23 -12.21 2.72
N HIS A 227 -2.03 -11.75 2.33
CA HIS A 227 -1.15 -12.45 1.40
C HIS A 227 -1.91 -12.84 0.11
N ASP A 228 -1.76 -14.08 -0.32
CA ASP A 228 -2.50 -14.76 -1.39
C ASP A 228 -3.69 -15.60 -0.86
N ASP A 229 -4.17 -15.35 0.36
CA ASP A 229 -5.21 -16.16 0.99
C ASP A 229 -6.64 -15.75 0.54
N ILE A 230 -7.18 -16.54 -0.39
CA ILE A 230 -8.56 -16.37 -0.88
C ILE A 230 -9.60 -16.59 0.23
N HIS A 231 -9.35 -17.46 1.23
CA HIS A 231 -10.32 -17.67 2.30
C HIS A 231 -10.50 -16.41 3.14
N HIS A 232 -9.42 -15.73 3.50
CA HIS A 232 -9.51 -14.41 4.15
C HIS A 232 -10.16 -13.38 3.22
N GLY A 233 -9.87 -13.42 1.92
CA GLY A 233 -10.55 -12.61 0.91
C GLY A 233 -12.07 -12.78 0.95
N MET A 234 -12.56 -14.03 1.02
CA MET A 234 -13.99 -14.34 1.08
C MET A 234 -14.67 -13.77 2.33
N ASP A 235 -13.98 -13.76 3.47
CA ASP A 235 -14.48 -13.21 4.72
C ASP A 235 -14.50 -11.66 4.69
N TYR A 236 -13.49 -11.05 4.05
CA TYR A 236 -13.29 -9.60 4.06
C TYR A 236 -13.89 -8.86 2.87
N GLN A 237 -14.29 -9.53 1.78
CA GLN A 237 -14.82 -8.91 0.57
C GLN A 237 -15.96 -7.88 0.78
N PRO A 238 -16.83 -7.95 1.81
CA PRO A 238 -17.83 -6.90 2.01
C PRO A 238 -17.24 -5.59 2.54
N TYR A 239 -16.00 -5.62 3.05
CA TYR A 239 -15.44 -4.58 3.88
C TYR A 239 -14.14 -3.99 3.34
N ILE A 240 -13.39 -4.68 2.48
CA ILE A 240 -12.05 -4.23 2.05
C ILE A 240 -11.98 -3.95 0.54
N ASN A 241 -11.12 -3.01 0.18
CA ASN A 241 -10.87 -2.55 -1.18
C ASN A 241 -9.68 -3.25 -1.85
N GLY A 242 -8.81 -3.88 -1.07
CA GLY A 242 -7.65 -4.58 -1.61
C GLY A 242 -7.01 -5.54 -0.62
N SER A 243 -6.21 -6.46 -1.16
CA SER A 243 -5.23 -7.23 -0.42
C SER A 243 -3.86 -6.57 -0.50
N PHE A 244 -3.14 -6.48 0.62
CA PHE A 244 -1.68 -6.44 0.56
C PHE A 244 -1.19 -7.89 0.52
N MET A 245 -0.51 -8.23 -0.56
CA MET A 245 0.05 -9.54 -0.80
C MET A 245 1.56 -9.46 -0.56
N GLU A 246 1.96 -9.70 0.67
CA GLU A 246 3.36 -9.87 1.06
C GLU A 246 3.76 -11.33 0.80
N LEU A 247 4.69 -11.61 -0.12
CA LEU A 247 4.85 -12.96 -0.69
C LEU A 247 6.31 -13.38 -0.93
N ASN A 248 6.59 -14.66 -0.65
CA ASN A 248 7.81 -15.34 -1.10
C ASN A 248 7.48 -16.61 -1.89
N PRO A 249 7.20 -16.52 -3.21
CA PRO A 249 7.01 -17.69 -4.04
C PRO A 249 8.27 -18.56 -4.08
N ILE A 250 8.14 -19.83 -3.67
CA ILE A 250 9.24 -20.78 -3.67
C ILE A 250 9.47 -21.30 -5.09
N ASP A 251 10.68 -21.11 -5.59
CA ASP A 251 11.13 -21.64 -6.87
C ASP A 251 12.62 -21.99 -6.84
N SER A 252 13.06 -22.81 -7.80
CA SER A 252 14.45 -23.28 -7.91
C SER A 252 15.40 -22.32 -8.64
N LEU A 253 14.90 -21.16 -9.07
CA LEU A 253 15.64 -20.20 -9.90
C LEU A 253 16.05 -18.94 -9.13
N SER A 254 15.50 -18.78 -7.93
CA SER A 254 15.74 -17.62 -7.07
C SER A 254 17.20 -17.49 -6.71
N LEU A 255 17.75 -16.30 -6.94
CA LEU A 255 19.05 -15.94 -6.40
C LEU A 255 18.97 -15.91 -4.86
N PRO A 256 20.02 -16.35 -4.16
CA PRO A 256 20.06 -16.28 -2.71
C PRO A 256 19.99 -14.83 -2.25
N VAL A 257 19.38 -14.59 -1.09
CA VAL A 257 19.45 -13.31 -0.39
C VAL A 257 20.37 -13.53 0.81
N ASP A 258 21.41 -12.71 0.91
CA ASP A 258 22.33 -12.75 2.04
C ASP A 258 21.68 -12.13 3.28
N GLU A 259 22.21 -12.44 4.47
CA GLU A 259 21.83 -11.77 5.73
C GLU A 259 20.39 -12.02 6.24
N LEU A 260 19.67 -13.00 5.69
CA LEU A 260 18.36 -13.40 6.24
C LEU A 260 18.47 -13.86 7.71
N VAL A 261 17.62 -13.29 8.56
CA VAL A 261 17.46 -13.56 9.98
C VAL A 261 16.12 -14.27 10.21
N LEU A 262 16.13 -15.59 10.06
CA LEU A 262 14.96 -16.43 10.31
C LEU A 262 14.87 -16.77 11.81
N ASN A 263 13.87 -16.20 12.49
CA ASN A 263 13.49 -16.50 13.87
C ASN A 263 12.50 -17.68 13.94
N SER A 264 11.75 -17.94 12.87
CA SER A 264 10.79 -19.04 12.76
C SER A 264 10.74 -19.64 11.35
N LYS A 265 10.00 -20.75 11.18
CA LYS A 265 9.74 -21.32 9.85
C LYS A 265 8.75 -20.46 9.04
N ASP A 266 7.91 -19.69 9.72
CA ASP A 266 6.86 -18.88 9.10
C ASP A 266 7.44 -17.61 8.48
N ASP A 267 8.62 -17.17 8.93
CA ASP A 267 9.36 -16.01 8.41
C ASP A 267 9.74 -16.16 6.93
N VAL A 268 9.75 -17.40 6.41
CA VAL A 268 9.99 -17.65 4.99
C VAL A 268 8.78 -17.22 4.15
N ASN A 269 7.58 -17.13 4.73
CA ASN A 269 6.33 -16.82 4.06
C ASN A 269 6.17 -17.56 2.72
N ALA A 270 6.41 -18.88 2.75
CA ALA A 270 6.53 -19.70 1.55
C ALA A 270 5.20 -19.77 0.78
N ARG A 271 5.18 -19.21 -0.43
CA ARG A 271 4.03 -19.20 -1.35
C ARG A 271 4.32 -19.95 -2.66
N THR A 272 3.34 -20.01 -3.55
CA THR A 272 3.51 -20.55 -4.91
C THR A 272 3.05 -19.54 -5.95
N TRP A 273 3.67 -19.57 -7.13
CA TRP A 273 3.27 -18.71 -8.26
C TRP A 273 1.79 -18.93 -8.68
N ASP A 274 1.30 -20.17 -8.59
CA ASP A 274 -0.10 -20.51 -8.86
C ASP A 274 -1.06 -19.83 -7.86
N ASN A 275 -0.76 -19.88 -6.56
CA ASN A 275 -1.61 -19.23 -5.56
C ASN A 275 -1.67 -17.72 -5.76
N ILE A 276 -0.53 -17.08 -6.05
CA ILE A 276 -0.46 -15.64 -6.31
C ILE A 276 -1.33 -15.28 -7.52
N ARG A 277 -1.22 -16.04 -8.62
CA ARG A 277 -2.05 -15.87 -9.82
C ARG A 277 -3.54 -15.98 -9.47
N ASP A 278 -3.93 -17.04 -8.79
CA ASP A 278 -5.33 -17.33 -8.50
C ASP A 278 -5.92 -16.29 -7.53
N ALA A 279 -5.14 -15.84 -6.55
CA ALA A 279 -5.51 -14.80 -5.62
C ALA A 279 -5.69 -13.45 -6.31
N LEU A 280 -4.77 -13.04 -7.21
CA LEU A 280 -4.91 -11.82 -8.00
C LEU A 280 -6.22 -11.80 -8.80
N ILE A 281 -6.52 -12.90 -9.50
CA ILE A 281 -7.78 -13.02 -10.26
C ILE A 281 -8.97 -12.87 -9.32
N TRP A 282 -8.97 -13.60 -8.20
CA TRP A 282 -10.10 -13.60 -7.29
C TRP A 282 -10.29 -12.23 -6.62
N PHE A 283 -9.21 -11.59 -6.15
CA PHE A 283 -9.29 -10.28 -5.50
C PHE A 283 -9.82 -9.20 -6.44
N GLU A 284 -9.41 -9.22 -7.71
CA GLU A 284 -9.90 -8.29 -8.74
C GLU A 284 -11.38 -8.46 -9.08
N GLU A 285 -11.91 -9.66 -8.92
CA GLU A 285 -13.31 -9.95 -9.23
C GLU A 285 -14.24 -9.67 -8.04
N ASN A 286 -13.74 -9.82 -6.80
CA ASN A 286 -14.60 -9.94 -5.62
C ASN A 286 -14.46 -8.82 -4.57
N LEU A 287 -13.30 -8.14 -4.45
CA LEU A 287 -13.13 -7.08 -3.45
C LEU A 287 -13.86 -5.78 -3.81
N GLN A 288 -14.02 -4.87 -2.85
CA GLN A 288 -14.79 -3.63 -3.02
C GLN A 288 -14.12 -2.66 -3.99
N GLU A 289 -14.95 -1.93 -4.74
CA GLU A 289 -14.50 -0.81 -5.55
C GLU A 289 -14.34 0.48 -4.72
N PRO A 290 -13.37 1.35 -5.04
CA PRO A 290 -12.33 1.16 -6.04
C PRO A 290 -11.27 0.16 -5.55
N ARG A 291 -10.87 -0.78 -6.42
CA ARG A 291 -9.91 -1.85 -6.06
C ARG A 291 -8.48 -1.37 -6.02
N ILE A 292 -7.74 -1.80 -5.00
CA ILE A 292 -6.34 -1.41 -4.75
C ILE A 292 -5.49 -2.58 -4.24
N ASN A 293 -5.52 -3.71 -4.95
CA ASN A 293 -4.66 -4.86 -4.62
C ASN A 293 -3.18 -4.51 -4.79
N CYS A 294 -2.33 -4.89 -3.83
CA CYS A 294 -0.90 -4.61 -3.81
C CYS A 294 -0.12 -5.94 -3.77
N CYS A 295 0.54 -6.28 -4.87
CA CYS A 295 1.29 -7.52 -5.03
C CYS A 295 2.79 -7.28 -4.83
N GLU A 296 3.30 -7.63 -3.66
CA GLU A 296 4.73 -7.62 -3.35
C GLU A 296 5.30 -9.04 -3.44
N VAL A 297 6.38 -9.20 -4.19
CA VAL A 297 7.20 -10.41 -4.12
C VAL A 297 8.57 -10.04 -3.62
N TRP A 298 9.06 -10.80 -2.65
CA TRP A 298 10.41 -10.64 -2.12
C TRP A 298 11.45 -11.36 -2.97
N GLY A 299 12.67 -10.84 -2.98
CA GLY A 299 13.83 -11.58 -3.47
C GLY A 299 15.10 -10.76 -3.51
N ASN A 300 16.15 -11.32 -4.13
CA ASN A 300 17.40 -10.61 -4.35
C ASN A 300 17.18 -9.50 -5.40
N ARG A 301 17.63 -8.27 -5.13
CA ARG A 301 17.45 -7.13 -6.04
C ARG A 301 18.07 -7.34 -7.43
N ASP A 302 19.09 -8.18 -7.56
CA ASP A 302 19.73 -8.56 -8.83
C ASP A 302 18.96 -9.65 -9.60
N ASP A 303 17.94 -10.28 -9.00
CA ASP A 303 17.12 -11.29 -9.67
C ASP A 303 16.05 -10.64 -10.55
N LEU A 304 16.52 -10.04 -11.65
CA LEU A 304 15.68 -9.29 -12.57
C LEU A 304 14.59 -10.16 -13.24
N SER A 305 14.80 -11.47 -13.34
CA SER A 305 13.76 -12.37 -13.88
C SER A 305 12.59 -12.53 -12.90
N ARG A 306 12.86 -12.58 -11.58
CA ARG A 306 11.82 -12.59 -10.54
C ARG A 306 11.05 -11.29 -10.52
N MET A 307 11.77 -10.16 -10.56
CA MET A 307 11.20 -8.81 -10.63
C MET A 307 10.26 -8.67 -11.83
N ARG A 308 10.70 -9.08 -13.02
CA ARG A 308 9.84 -9.06 -14.22
C ARG A 308 8.67 -10.03 -14.11
N ALA A 309 8.89 -11.23 -13.55
CA ALA A 309 7.83 -12.20 -13.34
C ALA A 309 6.70 -11.65 -12.47
N VAL A 310 6.99 -11.07 -11.30
CA VAL A 310 5.93 -10.47 -10.44
C VAL A 310 5.27 -9.26 -11.11
N THR A 311 6.07 -8.40 -11.75
CA THR A 311 5.55 -7.20 -12.42
C THR A 311 4.56 -7.59 -13.52
N THR A 312 4.94 -8.53 -14.38
CA THR A 312 4.11 -8.96 -15.51
C THR A 312 2.97 -9.90 -15.11
N LEU A 313 3.13 -10.73 -14.07
CA LEU A 313 2.04 -11.49 -13.48
C LEU A 313 0.95 -10.53 -13.00
N THR A 314 1.32 -9.50 -12.24
CA THR A 314 0.38 -8.49 -11.74
C THR A 314 -0.29 -7.75 -12.89
N LEU A 315 0.47 -7.24 -13.86
CA LEU A 315 -0.07 -6.51 -15.02
C LEU A 315 -1.04 -7.35 -15.86
N THR A 316 -0.76 -8.64 -16.02
CA THR A 316 -1.62 -9.53 -16.81
C THR A 316 -2.86 -9.97 -16.03
N HIS A 317 -2.78 -10.15 -14.71
CA HIS A 317 -3.85 -10.74 -13.91
C HIS A 317 -4.65 -9.74 -13.07
N SER A 318 -4.19 -8.49 -12.98
CA SER A 318 -4.75 -7.48 -12.08
C SER A 318 -4.56 -6.06 -12.61
N ASP A 319 -5.45 -5.17 -12.17
CA ASP A 319 -5.29 -3.72 -12.33
C ASP A 319 -4.60 -3.08 -11.12
N GLY A 320 -4.18 -3.88 -10.14
CA GLY A 320 -3.54 -3.45 -8.91
C GLY A 320 -2.12 -2.91 -9.09
N TYR A 321 -1.44 -2.83 -7.96
CA TYR A 321 -0.12 -2.28 -7.79
C TYR A 321 0.88 -3.43 -7.60
N THR A 322 2.10 -3.27 -8.09
CA THR A 322 3.17 -4.27 -7.93
C THR A 322 4.39 -3.68 -7.22
N LEU A 323 5.10 -4.53 -6.49
CA LEU A 323 6.36 -4.22 -5.86
C LEU A 323 7.27 -5.46 -5.89
N TYR A 324 8.56 -5.24 -6.08
CA TYR A 324 9.59 -6.23 -5.86
C TYR A 324 10.58 -5.65 -4.88
N ALA A 325 10.67 -6.25 -3.70
CA ALA A 325 11.36 -5.67 -2.56
C ALA A 325 12.23 -6.70 -1.85
N ASP A 326 13.01 -6.20 -0.91
CA ASP A 326 13.78 -7.00 0.01
C ASP A 326 12.86 -7.89 0.87
N PRO A 327 13.31 -9.10 1.24
CA PRO A 327 12.55 -9.95 2.16
C PRO A 327 12.41 -9.32 3.55
N ASN A 328 11.21 -9.43 4.14
CA ASN A 328 10.93 -9.12 5.54
C ASN A 328 11.92 -9.74 6.55
N PRO A 329 12.38 -11.01 6.42
CA PRO A 329 13.38 -11.55 7.35
C PRO A 329 14.80 -10.97 7.18
N LEU A 330 14.97 -9.73 6.72
CA LEU A 330 16.20 -8.97 6.89
C LEU A 330 16.21 -8.25 8.23
N LYS A 331 17.37 -7.69 8.59
CA LYS A 331 17.42 -6.78 9.74
C LYS A 331 16.68 -5.50 9.37
N THR A 332 15.79 -5.05 10.24
CA THR A 332 15.08 -3.79 10.03
C THR A 332 16.03 -2.59 9.90
N PRO A 333 15.70 -1.61 9.06
CA PRO A 333 14.46 -1.51 8.27
C PRO A 333 14.45 -2.49 7.07
N ASP A 334 13.33 -3.19 6.88
CA ASP A 334 13.09 -4.18 5.81
C ASP A 334 12.26 -3.56 4.66
N HIS A 335 11.77 -4.35 3.70
CA HIS A 335 10.96 -3.89 2.54
C HIS A 335 11.56 -2.75 1.68
N TYR A 336 12.85 -2.45 1.80
CA TYR A 336 13.53 -1.59 0.84
C TYR A 336 13.50 -2.20 -0.55
N HIS A 337 13.60 -1.35 -1.57
CA HIS A 337 13.61 -1.78 -2.95
C HIS A 337 14.40 -0.84 -3.84
N ASP A 338 14.86 -1.37 -4.96
CA ASP A 338 15.37 -0.56 -6.05
C ASP A 338 14.22 -0.04 -6.91
N TRP A 339 14.47 1.06 -7.63
CA TRP A 339 13.63 1.44 -8.76
C TRP A 339 14.17 0.83 -10.06
N TYR A 340 13.42 -0.10 -10.64
CA TYR A 340 13.83 -0.74 -11.88
C TYR A 340 13.39 0.09 -13.10
N PRO A 341 14.29 0.38 -14.07
CA PRO A 341 13.90 1.04 -15.32
C PRO A 341 12.80 0.31 -16.11
N PHE A 342 12.61 -0.99 -15.83
CA PHE A 342 11.50 -1.79 -16.34
C PHE A 342 10.12 -1.21 -15.99
N TRP A 343 10.01 -0.54 -14.83
CA TRP A 343 8.80 0.09 -14.34
C TRP A 343 8.50 1.45 -14.98
N ASP A 344 9.47 2.08 -15.66
CA ASP A 344 9.25 3.34 -16.39
C ASP A 344 8.58 3.13 -17.77
N ALA A 345 8.16 1.91 -18.10
CA ALA A 345 7.46 1.61 -19.34
C ALA A 345 6.10 2.34 -19.41
N ASP A 346 5.90 3.17 -20.44
CA ASP A 346 4.62 3.87 -20.65
C ASP A 346 3.61 2.97 -21.38
N LEU A 347 2.98 2.02 -20.67
CA LEU A 347 1.97 1.14 -21.26
C LEU A 347 0.64 1.88 -21.56
N GLY A 348 0.35 2.96 -20.85
CA GLY A 348 -0.97 3.60 -20.85
C GLY A 348 -2.00 2.75 -20.10
N LYS A 349 -3.22 2.66 -20.61
CA LYS A 349 -4.34 1.90 -20.00
C LYS A 349 -4.46 0.47 -20.53
N PRO A 350 -4.97 -0.48 -19.73
CA PRO A 350 -5.33 -1.80 -20.24
C PRO A 350 -6.49 -1.67 -21.23
N LEU A 351 -6.39 -2.38 -22.36
CA LEU A 351 -7.42 -2.42 -23.41
C LEU A 351 -8.40 -3.59 -23.25
N GLY A 352 -8.11 -4.50 -22.32
CA GLY A 352 -8.93 -5.68 -22.09
C GLY A 352 -8.46 -6.53 -20.92
N LYS A 353 -9.08 -7.70 -20.81
CA LYS A 353 -8.69 -8.74 -19.87
C LYS A 353 -7.49 -9.54 -20.41
N ARG A 354 -6.93 -10.38 -19.55
CA ARG A 354 -5.87 -11.33 -19.92
C ARG A 354 -6.29 -12.29 -21.03
N ILE A 355 -5.30 -12.79 -21.78
CA ILE A 355 -5.43 -13.83 -22.79
C ILE A 355 -4.43 -14.93 -22.45
N ASP A 356 -4.94 -16.12 -22.13
CA ASP A 356 -4.11 -17.30 -21.86
C ASP A 356 -3.83 -18.04 -23.19
N ARG A 357 -2.56 -18.30 -23.48
CA ARG A 357 -2.13 -19.02 -24.69
C ARG A 357 -2.04 -20.52 -24.45
N GLU A 358 -2.14 -21.29 -25.53
CA GLU A 358 -1.95 -22.75 -25.51
C GLU A 358 -0.55 -23.18 -25.06
N ASP A 359 0.47 -22.32 -25.25
CA ASP A 359 1.85 -22.57 -24.83
C ASP A 359 2.12 -22.19 -23.36
N GLY A 360 1.09 -21.84 -22.59
CA GLY A 360 1.16 -21.59 -21.15
C GLY A 360 1.59 -20.16 -20.75
N ALA A 361 1.83 -19.27 -21.72
CA ALA A 361 2.05 -17.86 -21.44
C ALA A 361 0.73 -17.08 -21.43
N THR A 362 0.71 -15.98 -20.67
CA THR A 362 -0.44 -15.07 -20.60
C THR A 362 -0.04 -13.72 -21.16
N LEU A 363 -0.93 -13.08 -21.92
CA LEU A 363 -0.75 -11.71 -22.39
C LEU A 363 -1.87 -10.79 -21.91
N ARG A 364 -1.58 -9.50 -21.92
CA ARG A 364 -2.59 -8.46 -21.80
C ARG A 364 -2.21 -7.26 -22.65
N GLU A 365 -3.20 -6.74 -23.38
CA GLU A 365 -3.04 -5.59 -24.26
C GLU A 365 -3.25 -4.28 -23.48
N PHE A 366 -2.38 -3.31 -23.78
CA PHE A 366 -2.45 -1.93 -23.30
C PHE A 366 -2.38 -0.97 -24.50
N GLU A 367 -2.71 0.30 -24.26
CA GLU A 367 -2.73 1.34 -25.30
C GLU A 367 -1.44 1.37 -26.13
N ASN A 368 -0.30 1.40 -25.43
CA ASN A 368 1.02 1.56 -26.05
C ASN A 368 1.80 0.26 -26.23
N GLY A 369 1.28 -0.89 -25.80
CA GLY A 369 2.05 -2.13 -25.84
C GLY A 369 1.33 -3.36 -25.34
N THR A 370 2.06 -4.48 -25.30
CA THR A 370 1.58 -5.78 -24.85
C THR A 370 2.47 -6.26 -23.72
N VAL A 371 1.87 -6.76 -22.65
CA VAL A 371 2.60 -7.41 -21.55
C VAL A 371 2.48 -8.91 -21.71
N VAL A 372 3.59 -9.63 -21.47
CA VAL A 372 3.63 -11.09 -21.48
C VAL A 372 4.19 -11.59 -20.16
N TYR A 373 3.51 -12.57 -19.56
CA TYR A 373 3.98 -13.33 -18.41
C TYR A 373 4.14 -14.79 -18.80
N ASN A 374 5.27 -15.41 -18.47
CA ASN A 374 5.49 -16.84 -18.67
C ASN A 374 5.69 -17.55 -17.32
N HIS A 375 4.74 -18.42 -16.98
CA HIS A 375 4.63 -19.06 -15.67
C HIS A 375 5.88 -19.86 -15.28
N TYR A 376 6.13 -19.97 -13.97
CA TYR A 376 7.20 -20.83 -13.46
C TYR A 376 6.99 -22.29 -13.86
N GLY A 377 8.08 -22.97 -14.23
CA GLY A 377 8.05 -24.35 -14.71
C GLY A 377 7.63 -24.51 -16.19
N ASN A 378 7.26 -23.42 -16.88
CA ASN A 378 7.00 -23.47 -18.31
C ASN A 378 8.30 -23.37 -19.14
N ASN A 379 8.25 -23.87 -20.37
CA ASN A 379 9.34 -23.72 -21.32
C ASN A 379 9.45 -22.27 -21.83
N SER A 380 10.58 -21.94 -22.46
CA SER A 380 10.72 -20.67 -23.18
C SER A 380 9.66 -20.60 -24.29
N VAL A 381 8.89 -19.51 -24.31
CA VAL A 381 7.82 -19.28 -25.29
C VAL A 381 8.26 -18.25 -26.32
N LYS A 382 7.77 -18.41 -27.55
CA LYS A 382 8.03 -17.49 -28.65
C LYS A 382 6.84 -16.53 -28.83
N ILE A 383 7.12 -15.23 -28.76
CA ILE A 383 6.17 -14.14 -28.98
C ILE A 383 6.45 -13.53 -30.33
N GLU A 384 5.45 -13.51 -31.21
CA GLU A 384 5.56 -12.95 -32.56
C GLU A 384 4.53 -11.84 -32.75
N PHE A 385 5.01 -10.68 -33.20
CA PHE A 385 4.20 -9.52 -33.55
C PHE A 385 4.19 -9.31 -35.06
N ASN A 386 3.13 -8.68 -35.59
CA ASN A 386 3.05 -8.35 -37.02
C ASN A 386 4.01 -7.20 -37.42
N GLU A 387 4.39 -6.38 -36.45
CA GLU A 387 5.26 -5.22 -36.57
C GLU A 387 6.37 -5.26 -35.50
N GLU A 388 7.33 -4.36 -35.60
CA GLU A 388 8.43 -4.31 -34.63
C GLU A 388 7.95 -3.69 -33.32
N TYR A 389 8.31 -4.34 -32.22
CA TYR A 389 8.10 -3.85 -30.86
C TYR A 389 9.45 -3.61 -30.20
N LYS A 390 9.48 -2.70 -29.23
CA LYS A 390 10.62 -2.53 -28.32
C LYS A 390 10.38 -3.36 -27.06
N ARG A 391 11.26 -4.30 -26.79
CA ARG A 391 11.36 -5.02 -25.51
C ARG A 391 11.93 -4.09 -24.44
N ILE A 392 11.28 -4.01 -23.28
CA ILE A 392 11.73 -3.12 -22.21
C ILE A 392 12.91 -3.68 -21.44
N SER A 393 12.97 -5.00 -21.21
CA SER A 393 14.02 -5.59 -20.36
C SER A 393 15.46 -5.36 -20.86
N ASP A 394 15.66 -5.29 -22.17
CA ASP A 394 16.99 -5.14 -22.81
C ASP A 394 17.05 -4.03 -23.87
N GLY A 395 15.92 -3.38 -24.16
CA GLY A 395 15.83 -2.31 -25.15
C GLY A 395 15.87 -2.77 -26.61
N SER A 396 15.90 -4.07 -26.88
CA SER A 396 15.93 -4.61 -28.25
C SER A 396 14.64 -4.33 -29.01
N THR A 397 14.79 -4.23 -30.33
CA THR A 397 13.67 -4.05 -31.28
C THR A 397 13.65 -5.22 -32.24
N ASP A 398 12.54 -5.93 -32.29
CA ASP A 398 12.31 -7.06 -33.19
C ASP A 398 10.80 -7.31 -33.33
N LYS A 399 10.42 -8.25 -34.19
CA LYS A 399 9.08 -8.83 -34.28
C LYS A 399 8.94 -10.12 -33.49
N VAL A 400 10.06 -10.79 -33.21
CA VAL A 400 10.08 -12.11 -32.58
C VAL A 400 10.94 -12.10 -31.33
N PHE A 401 10.38 -12.57 -30.22
CA PHE A 401 11.04 -12.59 -28.93
C PHE A 401 10.86 -13.95 -28.25
N ASN A 402 11.80 -14.33 -27.39
CA ASN A 402 11.67 -15.49 -26.51
C ASN A 402 11.57 -15.04 -25.06
N VAL A 403 10.59 -15.56 -24.32
CA VAL A 403 10.37 -15.28 -22.89
C VAL A 403 10.49 -16.58 -22.12
N ASN A 404 11.43 -16.65 -21.17
CA ASN A 404 11.69 -17.85 -20.38
C ASN A 404 10.62 -18.04 -19.29
N GLY A 405 10.47 -19.27 -18.78
CA GLY A 405 9.59 -19.52 -17.63
C GLY A 405 10.10 -18.82 -16.37
N ARG A 406 9.18 -18.36 -15.50
CA ARG A 406 9.49 -17.48 -14.36
C ARG A 406 10.18 -16.20 -14.84
N ASP A 407 9.59 -15.61 -15.86
CA ASP A 407 9.97 -14.32 -16.41
C ASP A 407 8.75 -13.69 -17.09
N GLY A 408 8.93 -12.47 -17.55
CA GLY A 408 7.97 -11.79 -18.39
C GLY A 408 8.59 -10.57 -19.02
N ASP A 409 7.85 -9.92 -19.90
CA ASP A 409 8.32 -8.70 -20.52
C ASP A 409 7.19 -7.74 -20.86
N ILE A 410 7.61 -6.49 -21.08
CA ILE A 410 6.78 -5.43 -21.63
C ILE A 410 7.29 -5.13 -23.03
N PHE A 411 6.40 -5.20 -24.01
CA PHE A 411 6.69 -4.89 -25.40
C PHE A 411 5.94 -3.62 -25.78
N LEU A 412 6.65 -2.53 -26.04
CA LEU A 412 6.05 -1.27 -26.49
C LEU A 412 6.03 -1.16 -28.01
N LYS A 413 4.95 -0.63 -28.55
CA LYS A 413 4.84 -0.26 -29.96
C LYS A 413 5.85 0.82 -30.29
N ILE A 414 6.51 0.69 -31.43
CA ILE A 414 7.40 1.73 -31.95
C ILE A 414 6.53 2.80 -32.61
N LYS A 415 6.65 4.04 -32.13
CA LYS A 415 5.91 5.19 -32.65
C LYS A 415 6.53 5.75 -33.93
#